data_AF-A0AAV0J7G9-F1
#
_entry.id   AF-A0AAV0J7G9-F1
#
_cell.length_a   1.000
_cell.length_b   1.000
_cell.length_c   1.000
_cell.angle_alpha   90.00
_cell.angle_beta   90.00
_cell.angle_gamma   90.00
#
_symmetry.space_group_name_H-M   'P 1'
#
loop_
_entity.id
_entity.type
_entity.pdbx_description
1 polymer ?
#
loop_
_entity_poly.entity_id
_entity_poly.type
_entity_poly.pdbx_seq_one_letter_code
_entity_poly.pdbx_strand_id
1 'polypeptide(L)'
;MNEGLRSGKVKNGKNLKMYLKEDLPRRLHYSDSERIPPIIGMLDEGFKVEPKRTAAQECGGSHGYDNAFFSMRTIFIAHGPRFGRGVKVPSFENVQIYNVIASILNVPGAPNNGSWSFPRSILLPEA
;
A
#
# COMPACT_ATOMS: atom_id res chain seq x y z
N MET A 1 21.28 -17.46 0.41
CA MET A 1 20.64 -16.38 1.20
C MET A 1 19.24 -16.78 1.67
N ASN A 2 18.35 -17.24 0.77
CA ASN A 2 17.00 -17.73 1.12
C ASN A 2 17.03 -18.85 2.17
N GLU A 3 17.93 -19.84 2.02
CA GLU A 3 18.14 -20.90 3.04
C GLU A 3 18.52 -20.34 4.41
N GLY A 4 19.28 -19.24 4.44
CA GLY A 4 19.66 -18.56 5.67
C GLY A 4 18.45 -17.99 6.42
N LEU A 5 17.55 -17.31 5.72
CA LEU A 5 16.31 -16.80 6.33
C LEU A 5 15.37 -17.94 6.74
N ARG A 6 15.21 -18.98 5.91
CA ARG A 6 14.40 -20.16 6.24
C ARG A 6 14.93 -20.95 7.43
N SER A 7 16.24 -20.96 7.63
CA SER A 7 16.88 -21.71 8.71
C SER A 7 16.62 -21.14 10.12
N GLY A 8 16.04 -19.94 10.23
CA GLY A 8 15.86 -19.24 11.50
C GLY A 8 17.15 -18.73 12.15
N LYS A 9 18.32 -18.93 11.49
CA LYS A 9 19.63 -18.46 11.97
C LYS A 9 19.80 -16.94 11.79
N VAL A 10 19.09 -16.35 10.82
CA VAL A 10 19.03 -14.90 10.63
C VAL A 10 17.94 -14.34 11.53
N LYS A 11 18.34 -13.59 12.55
CA LYS A 11 17.40 -12.92 13.46
C LYS A 11 17.03 -11.55 12.91
N ASN A 12 15.76 -11.17 13.06
CA ASN A 12 15.31 -9.84 12.76
C ASN A 12 16.01 -8.80 13.65
N GLY A 13 16.38 -7.67 13.06
CA GLY A 13 16.88 -6.53 13.80
C GLY A 13 15.76 -5.79 14.51
N LYS A 14 16.13 -4.81 15.34
CA LYS A 14 15.16 -3.97 16.06
C LYS A 14 14.23 -3.23 15.10
N ASN A 15 14.80 -2.56 14.10
CA ASN A 15 14.08 -1.66 13.19
C ASN A 15 13.95 -2.20 11.76
N LEU A 16 14.62 -3.31 11.44
CA LEU A 16 14.60 -3.95 10.13
C LEU A 16 14.27 -5.43 10.31
N LYS A 17 13.12 -5.83 9.77
CA LYS A 17 12.66 -7.21 9.73
C LYS A 17 12.79 -7.75 8.32
N MET A 18 13.44 -8.89 8.17
CA MET A 18 13.70 -9.51 6.88
C MET A 18 12.69 -10.63 6.67
N TYR A 19 12.09 -10.65 5.49
CA TYR A 19 11.11 -11.66 5.06
C TYR A 19 11.55 -12.27 3.75
N LEU A 20 11.21 -13.54 3.54
CA LEU A 20 11.01 -13.99 2.17
C LEU A 20 9.75 -13.32 1.64
N LYS A 21 9.70 -13.00 0.35
CA LYS A 21 8.52 -12.33 -0.22
C LYS A 21 7.23 -13.12 -0.02
N GLU A 22 7.31 -14.45 0.02
CA GLU A 22 6.17 -15.35 0.27
C GLU A 22 5.66 -15.28 1.73
N ASP A 23 6.51 -14.85 2.66
CA ASP A 23 6.21 -14.74 4.10
C ASP A 23 5.76 -13.33 4.50
N LEU A 24 5.69 -12.39 3.55
CA LEU A 24 5.20 -11.04 3.81
C LEU A 24 3.72 -11.07 4.26
N PRO A 25 3.27 -10.08 5.06
CA PRO A 25 1.87 -9.93 5.40
C PRO A 25 0.99 -9.95 4.15
N ARG A 26 0.06 -10.92 4.08
CA ARG A 26 -0.78 -11.14 2.89
C ARG A 26 -1.52 -9.89 2.40
N ARG A 27 -1.90 -8.98 3.32
CA ARG A 27 -2.56 -7.71 3.01
C ARG A 27 -1.76 -6.80 2.07
N LEU A 28 -0.45 -6.99 1.95
CA LEU A 28 0.39 -6.18 1.08
C LEU A 28 0.28 -6.59 -0.39
N HIS A 29 -0.18 -7.82 -0.67
CA HIS A 29 -0.24 -8.38 -2.02
C HIS A 29 1.09 -8.21 -2.81
N TYR A 30 2.23 -8.31 -2.11
CA TYR A 30 3.55 -7.95 -2.63
C TYR A 30 4.49 -9.16 -2.72
N SER A 31 4.11 -10.18 -3.47
CA SER A 31 4.90 -11.42 -3.61
C SER A 31 4.81 -12.07 -4.99
N ASP A 32 3.66 -11.96 -5.65
CA ASP A 32 3.33 -12.66 -6.90
C ASP A 32 3.86 -11.93 -8.16
N SER A 33 5.17 -11.76 -8.21
CA SER A 33 5.87 -11.26 -9.40
C SER A 33 7.34 -11.66 -9.37
N GLU A 34 7.89 -12.01 -10.53
CA GLU A 34 9.34 -12.23 -10.70
C GLU A 34 10.17 -10.96 -10.50
N ARG A 35 9.54 -9.78 -10.70
CA ARG A 35 10.19 -8.47 -10.49
C ARG A 35 10.38 -8.13 -9.01
N ILE A 36 9.66 -8.81 -8.11
CA ILE A 36 9.81 -8.66 -6.67
C ILE A 36 10.94 -9.59 -6.21
N PRO A 37 12.04 -9.05 -5.66
CA PRO A 37 13.15 -9.87 -5.17
C PRO A 37 12.69 -10.86 -4.10
N PRO A 38 13.37 -12.02 -3.96
CA PRO A 38 12.95 -13.06 -3.02
C PRO A 38 13.04 -12.66 -1.55
N ILE A 39 13.80 -11.61 -1.23
CA ILE A 39 14.06 -11.15 0.14
C ILE A 39 13.68 -9.68 0.23
N ILE A 40 12.80 -9.36 1.18
CA ILE A 40 12.26 -8.02 1.40
C ILE A 40 12.52 -7.60 2.85
N GLY A 41 13.02 -6.39 3.02
CA GLY A 41 13.22 -5.76 4.33
C GLY A 41 12.06 -4.83 4.66
N MET A 42 11.33 -5.11 5.73
CA MET A 42 10.33 -4.21 6.31
C MET A 42 11.00 -3.36 7.38
N LEU A 43 10.91 -2.05 7.22
CA LEU A 43 11.62 -1.08 8.03
C LEU A 43 10.64 -0.26 8.88
N ASP A 44 11.02 0.00 10.13
CA ASP A 44 10.28 0.92 11.00
C ASP A 44 10.40 2.37 10.48
N GLU A 45 9.37 3.18 10.74
CA GLU A 45 9.34 4.59 10.32
C GLU A 45 10.54 5.38 10.87
N GLY A 46 11.07 6.31 10.06
CA GLY A 46 12.20 7.17 10.43
C GLY A 46 13.58 6.53 10.23
N PHE A 47 13.65 5.26 9.84
CA PHE A 47 14.91 4.60 9.45
C PHE A 47 15.03 4.53 7.93
N LYS A 48 16.27 4.36 7.45
CA LYS A 48 16.58 4.00 6.05
C LYS A 48 17.67 2.93 6.02
N VAL A 49 17.74 2.16 4.93
CA VAL A 49 18.81 1.19 4.68
C VAL A 49 19.64 1.68 3.52
N GLU A 50 20.95 1.77 3.72
CA GLU A 50 21.91 2.18 2.71
C GLU A 50 22.97 1.09 2.49
N PRO A 51 23.48 0.92 1.27
CA PRO A 51 24.47 -0.10 0.96
C PRO A 51 25.84 0.17 1.60
N LYS A 52 26.13 1.43 1.93
CA LYS A 52 27.39 1.84 2.58
C LYS A 52 27.08 2.60 3.85
N ARG A 53 27.91 2.41 4.87
CA ARG A 53 27.88 3.26 6.06
C ARG A 53 28.34 4.65 5.68
N THR A 54 27.52 5.64 5.99
CA THR A 54 27.85 7.06 5.82
C THR A 54 27.79 7.72 7.21
N ALA A 55 28.59 8.76 7.41
CA ALA A 55 28.47 9.64 8.58
C ALA A 55 27.47 10.78 8.33
N ALA A 56 26.88 10.84 7.14
CA ALA A 56 25.93 11.87 6.78
C ALA A 56 24.65 11.69 7.59
N GLN A 57 24.34 12.68 8.41
CA GLN A 57 23.05 12.77 9.08
C GLN A 57 22.09 13.47 8.13
N GLU A 58 21.21 12.69 7.51
CA GLU A 58 20.13 13.25 6.70
C GLU A 58 18.96 13.63 7.59
N CYS A 59 18.60 14.90 7.55
CA CYS A 59 17.35 15.41 8.08
C CYS A 59 16.41 15.69 6.91
N GLY A 60 15.47 14.78 6.67
CA GLY A 60 14.50 14.87 5.58
C GLY A 60 13.31 13.93 5.78
N GLY A 61 12.28 14.10 4.95
CA GLY A 61 11.16 13.18 4.87
C GLY A 61 11.44 12.03 3.89
N SER A 62 10.86 10.86 4.14
CA SER A 62 10.90 9.73 3.22
C SER A 62 9.56 8.99 3.22
N HIS A 63 9.39 8.05 2.29
CA HIS A 63 8.18 7.25 2.11
C HIS A 63 8.52 5.87 1.55
N GLY A 64 7.51 5.00 1.43
CA GLY A 64 7.67 3.61 0.96
C GLY A 64 7.73 2.58 2.09
N TYR A 65 7.45 3.01 3.32
CA TYR A 65 7.24 2.14 4.47
C TYR A 65 5.92 1.35 4.35
N ASP A 66 5.60 0.58 5.38
CA ASP A 66 4.34 -0.14 5.49
C ASP A 66 3.13 0.80 5.32
N ASN A 67 2.22 0.47 4.39
CA ASN A 67 1.03 1.27 4.11
C ASN A 67 0.04 1.34 5.28
N ALA A 68 0.20 0.51 6.31
CA ALA A 68 -0.58 0.59 7.55
C ALA A 68 -0.19 1.78 8.45
N PHE A 69 1.03 2.31 8.29
CA PHE A 69 1.48 3.46 9.07
C PHE A 69 0.64 4.69 8.77
N PHE A 70 0.34 5.47 9.81
CA PHE A 70 -0.49 6.66 9.67
C PHE A 70 0.17 7.71 8.78
N SER A 71 1.50 7.85 8.83
CA SER A 71 2.25 8.79 7.98
C SER A 71 2.21 8.43 6.49
N MET A 72 1.97 7.17 6.14
CA MET A 72 1.88 6.67 4.77
C MET A 72 0.46 6.76 4.19
N ARG A 73 -0.52 7.22 4.98
CA ARG A 73 -1.89 7.43 4.51
C ARG A 73 -1.95 8.67 3.63
N THR A 74 -2.70 8.56 2.53
CA THR A 74 -2.93 9.66 1.60
C THR A 74 -4.27 10.35 1.84
N ILE A 75 -4.45 11.50 1.21
CA ILE A 75 -5.72 12.24 1.17
C ILE A 75 -6.57 11.80 -0.02
N PHE A 76 -7.89 11.84 0.15
CA PHE A 76 -8.86 11.71 -0.93
C PHE A 76 -9.94 12.76 -0.76
N ILE A 77 -10.16 13.57 -1.80
CA ILE A 77 -11.21 14.59 -1.86
C ILE A 77 -11.86 14.46 -3.23
N ALA A 78 -13.20 14.41 -3.23
CA ALA A 78 -13.99 14.32 -4.45
C ALA A 78 -15.13 15.32 -4.44
N HIS A 79 -15.42 15.90 -5.59
CA HIS A 79 -16.51 16.85 -5.78
C HIS A 79 -17.12 16.66 -7.17
N GLY A 80 -18.45 16.61 -7.24
CA GLY A 80 -19.20 16.46 -8.49
C GLY A 80 -20.63 15.99 -8.22
N PRO A 81 -21.48 15.92 -9.25
CA PRO A 81 -22.90 15.59 -9.10
C PRO A 81 -23.14 14.15 -8.62
N ARG A 82 -22.18 13.25 -8.81
CA ARG A 82 -22.25 11.86 -8.31
C ARG A 82 -21.79 11.70 -6.86
N PHE A 83 -21.23 12.73 -6.24
CA PHE A 83 -20.77 12.69 -4.85
C PHE A 83 -21.70 13.50 -3.93
N GLY A 84 -21.93 12.99 -2.71
CA GLY A 84 -22.66 13.73 -1.68
C GLY A 84 -21.90 14.97 -1.22
N ARG A 85 -22.60 16.10 -1.05
CA ARG A 85 -21.98 17.36 -0.57
C ARG A 85 -21.70 17.30 0.92
N GLY A 86 -20.50 17.69 1.34
CA GLY A 86 -20.11 17.77 2.75
C GLY A 86 -20.03 16.41 3.47
N VAL A 87 -20.00 15.30 2.73
CA VAL A 87 -19.96 13.96 3.30
C VAL A 87 -18.52 13.56 3.60
N LYS A 88 -18.29 13.01 4.79
CA LYS A 88 -17.02 12.39 5.19
C LYS A 88 -17.20 10.88 5.17
N VAL A 89 -16.32 10.18 4.44
CA VAL A 89 -16.37 8.72 4.30
C VAL A 89 -15.27 8.05 5.13
N PRO A 90 -15.44 6.78 5.53
CA PRO A 90 -14.37 5.98 6.13
C PRO A 90 -13.15 5.88 5.20
N SER A 91 -11.97 5.58 5.77
CA SER A 91 -10.78 5.28 4.98
C SER A 91 -10.99 4.04 4.10
N PHE A 92 -10.42 4.06 2.91
CA PHE A 92 -10.46 2.96 1.95
C PHE A 92 -9.16 2.89 1.15
N GLU A 93 -8.93 1.78 0.45
CA GLU A 93 -7.72 1.54 -0.33
C GLU A 93 -7.81 2.17 -1.72
N ASN A 94 -6.71 2.71 -2.23
CA ASN A 94 -6.68 3.41 -3.53
C ASN A 94 -7.04 2.51 -4.73
N VAL A 95 -6.89 1.18 -4.61
CA VAL A 95 -7.30 0.21 -5.65
C VAL A 95 -8.80 0.31 -6.00
N GLN A 96 -9.61 0.84 -5.08
CA GLN A 96 -11.04 1.04 -5.27
C GLN A 96 -11.37 2.18 -6.25
N ILE A 97 -10.46 3.14 -6.43
CA ILE A 97 -10.70 4.37 -7.19
C ILE A 97 -11.02 4.08 -8.66
N TYR A 98 -10.41 3.05 -9.24
CA TYR A 98 -10.67 2.67 -10.64
C TYR A 98 -12.15 2.40 -10.89
N ASN A 99 -12.79 1.57 -10.05
CA ASN A 99 -14.20 1.25 -10.18
C ASN A 99 -15.09 2.49 -9.99
N VAL A 100 -14.71 3.41 -9.09
CA VAL A 100 -15.44 4.67 -8.88
C VAL A 100 -15.42 5.53 -10.15
N ILE A 101 -14.26 5.68 -10.78
CA ILE A 101 -14.12 6.45 -12.04
C ILE A 101 -14.92 5.79 -13.17
N ALA A 102 -14.80 4.47 -13.32
CA ALA A 102 -15.56 3.72 -14.35
C ALA A 102 -17.08 3.88 -14.18
N SER A 103 -17.59 3.81 -12.93
CA SER A 103 -19.00 4.03 -12.63
C SER A 103 -19.46 5.46 -12.91
N ILE A 104 -18.64 6.48 -12.65
CA ILE A 104 -18.98 7.88 -12.98
C ILE A 104 -19.08 8.08 -14.49
N LEU A 105 -18.15 7.48 -15.25
CA LEU A 105 -18.10 7.59 -16.71
C LEU A 105 -19.10 6.68 -17.44
N ASN A 106 -19.80 5.79 -16.71
CA ASN A 106 -20.70 4.79 -17.26
C ASN A 106 -20.02 3.90 -18.33
N VAL A 107 -18.82 3.41 -18.02
CA VAL A 107 -18.06 2.48 -18.87
C VAL A 107 -17.82 1.16 -18.16
N PRO A 108 -17.76 0.04 -18.90
CA PRO A 108 -17.40 -1.24 -18.30
C PRO A 108 -15.96 -1.21 -17.81
N GLY A 109 -15.75 -1.44 -16.52
CA GLY A 109 -14.41 -1.57 -15.94
C GLY A 109 -13.73 -2.85 -16.42
N ALA A 110 -12.42 -2.78 -16.67
CA ALA A 110 -11.58 -3.95 -16.86
C ALA A 110 -11.38 -4.71 -15.53
N PRO A 111 -11.01 -6.01 -15.58
CA PRO A 111 -10.67 -6.77 -14.38
C PRO A 111 -9.58 -6.07 -13.56
N ASN A 112 -9.84 -5.89 -12.26
CA ASN A 112 -8.95 -5.20 -11.32
C ASN A 112 -9.16 -5.73 -9.89
N ASN A 113 -8.35 -5.26 -8.93
CA ASN A 113 -8.41 -5.73 -7.54
C ASN A 113 -9.40 -4.95 -6.65
N GLY A 114 -10.02 -3.90 -7.16
CA GLY A 114 -11.07 -3.17 -6.46
C GLY A 114 -12.37 -3.99 -6.36
N SER A 115 -13.15 -3.74 -5.32
CA SER A 115 -14.44 -4.39 -5.12
C SER A 115 -15.50 -3.73 -5.99
N TRP A 116 -16.23 -4.53 -6.78
CA TRP A 116 -17.28 -4.04 -7.68
C TRP A 116 -18.43 -3.30 -6.97
N SER A 117 -18.68 -3.62 -5.70
CA SER A 117 -19.71 -2.97 -4.88
C SER A 117 -19.28 -1.63 -4.29
N PHE A 118 -17.98 -1.33 -4.25
CA PHE A 118 -17.45 -0.14 -3.58
C PHE A 118 -18.03 1.19 -4.12
N PRO A 119 -18.21 1.39 -5.44
CA PRO A 119 -18.80 2.64 -5.95
C PRO A 119 -20.15 2.98 -5.30
N ARG A 120 -20.97 1.98 -4.93
CA ARG A 120 -22.26 2.19 -4.27
C ARG A 120 -22.15 2.72 -2.83
N SER A 121 -20.99 2.58 -2.20
CA SER A 121 -20.73 3.12 -0.87
C SER A 121 -20.24 4.56 -0.86
N ILE A 122 -19.82 5.10 -2.01
CA ILE A 122 -19.20 6.44 -2.11
C ILE A 122 -19.92 7.37 -3.08
N LEU A 123 -20.63 6.84 -4.08
CA LEU A 123 -21.43 7.59 -5.03
C LEU A 123 -22.90 7.63 -4.59
N LEU A 124 -23.59 8.70 -4.99
CA LEU A 124 -25.03 8.79 -4.88
C LEU A 124 -25.71 7.73 -5.77
N PRO A 125 -26.91 7.24 -5.38
CA PRO A 125 -27.73 6.38 -6.23
C PRO A 125 -27.96 7.02 -7.60
N GLU A 126 -28.09 6.18 -8.63
CA GLU A 126 -28.51 6.65 -9.95
C GLU A 126 -29.98 7.07 -9.90
N ALA A 127 -30.30 8.15 -10.61
CA ALA A 127 -31.64 8.71 -10.71
C ALA A 127 -32.49 7.94 -11.72
#